data_AF-A0A955N2D2-F1
#
_entry.id   AF-A0A955N2D2-F1
#
_cell.length_a   1.000
_cell.length_b   1.000
_cell.length_c   1.000
_cell.angle_alpha   90.00
_cell.angle_beta   90.00
_cell.angle_gamma   90.00
#
_symmetry.space_group_name_H-M   'P 1'
#
loop_
_entity.id
_entity.type
_entity.pdbx_description
1 polymer ?
#
loop_
_entity_poly.entity_id
_entity_poly.type
_entity_poly.pdbx_seq_one_letter_code
_entity_poly.pdbx_strand_id
1 'polypeptide(L)'
;NLFRIMNTEGTNHDIPYYNGGLFAPHAVDDLELDDNWTGFFTRIGEYDFGEEVNLEVLGHLFERSITEIEKLKESNFFAGDADKAEEFATMPQSIKRKHLGVYYTPRELTSLVVEYTIEELIRNRFKTLAVDQGVSKKEAEKGVVPETKEYWSGCLDILRNLKIVDPACGSGAFLFQAYN
;
A
#
# COMPACT_ATOMS: atom_id res chain seq x y z
N ASN A 1 -4.97 -27.99 0.24
CA ASN A 1 -4.20 -26.77 -0.07
C ASN A 1 -5.00 -25.57 0.44
N LEU A 2 -4.39 -24.79 1.34
CA LEU A 2 -4.97 -23.63 2.03
C LEU A 2 -5.34 -22.49 1.06
N PHE A 3 -4.49 -22.17 0.08
CA PHE A 3 -4.74 -21.09 -0.88
C PHE A 3 -5.99 -21.36 -1.73
N ARG A 4 -6.23 -22.62 -2.09
CA ARG A 4 -7.47 -23.01 -2.78
C ARG A 4 -8.72 -22.76 -1.92
N ILE A 5 -8.63 -22.98 -0.61
CA ILE A 5 -9.75 -22.70 0.32
C ILE A 5 -10.02 -21.20 0.34
N MET A 6 -8.98 -20.37 0.43
CA MET A 6 -9.09 -18.91 0.42
C MET A 6 -9.62 -18.34 -0.91
N ASN A 7 -9.54 -19.10 -2.01
CA ASN A 7 -10.06 -18.73 -3.33
C ASN A 7 -11.46 -19.32 -3.65
N THR A 8 -12.09 -20.04 -2.73
CA THR A 8 -13.43 -20.61 -2.95
C THR A 8 -14.47 -19.88 -2.13
N GLU A 9 -15.61 -19.53 -2.73
CA GLU A 9 -16.72 -18.89 -2.00
C GLU A 9 -17.26 -19.81 -0.90
N GLY A 10 -17.45 -19.25 0.30
CA GLY A 10 -17.95 -19.94 1.49
C GLY A 10 -17.01 -19.80 2.69
N THR A 11 -17.47 -20.25 3.86
CA THR A 11 -16.63 -20.43 5.05
C THR A 11 -16.31 -21.91 5.18
N ASN A 12 -15.11 -22.29 4.77
CA ASN A 12 -14.63 -23.65 4.96
C ASN A 12 -13.53 -23.61 6.02
N HIS A 13 -13.67 -24.38 7.09
CA HIS A 13 -12.74 -24.40 8.22
C HIS A 13 -12.53 -23.04 8.92
N ASP A 14 -13.58 -22.21 9.03
CA ASP A 14 -13.52 -20.85 9.60
C ASP A 14 -12.59 -19.87 8.87
N ILE A 15 -12.19 -20.19 7.65
CA ILE A 15 -11.38 -19.31 6.79
C ILE A 15 -12.32 -18.59 5.82
N PRO A 16 -12.33 -17.25 5.82
CA PRO A 16 -13.16 -16.49 4.89
C PRO A 16 -12.62 -16.58 3.46
N TYR A 17 -13.51 -16.40 2.51
CA TYR A 17 -13.15 -16.20 1.11
C TYR A 17 -12.46 -14.84 0.92
N TYR A 18 -11.29 -14.84 0.28
CA TYR A 18 -10.54 -13.64 -0.06
C TYR A 18 -10.68 -13.37 -1.55
N ASN A 19 -11.62 -12.49 -1.90
CA ASN A 19 -11.73 -11.97 -3.25
C ASN A 19 -10.58 -11.01 -3.55
N GLY A 20 -10.00 -11.09 -4.76
CA GLY A 20 -8.89 -10.21 -5.13
C GLY A 20 -7.84 -10.85 -6.03
N GLY A 21 -7.97 -12.13 -6.38
CA GLY A 21 -7.04 -12.81 -7.28
C GLY A 21 -5.68 -13.15 -6.67
N LEU A 22 -5.40 -12.73 -5.43
CA LEU A 22 -4.17 -13.05 -4.70
C LEU A 22 -3.97 -14.56 -4.54
N PHE A 23 -5.06 -15.29 -4.31
CA PHE A 23 -5.07 -16.75 -4.19
C PHE A 23 -5.54 -17.45 -5.47
N ALA A 24 -5.47 -16.77 -6.62
CA ALA A 24 -5.70 -17.42 -7.90
C ALA A 24 -4.65 -18.53 -8.10
N PRO A 25 -4.98 -19.62 -8.82
CA PRO A 25 -4.07 -20.73 -9.01
C PRO A 25 -2.71 -20.28 -9.56
N HIS A 26 -1.63 -20.69 -8.90
CA HIS A 26 -0.26 -20.30 -9.25
C HIS A 26 0.70 -21.48 -9.09
N ALA A 27 1.80 -21.48 -9.84
CA ALA A 27 2.80 -22.55 -9.82
C ALA A 27 3.45 -22.80 -8.44
N VAL A 28 3.29 -21.87 -7.49
CA VAL A 28 3.77 -22.01 -6.11
C VAL A 28 2.87 -22.89 -5.24
N ASP A 29 1.64 -23.18 -5.70
CA ASP A 29 0.68 -24.01 -4.96
C ASP A 29 1.16 -25.46 -4.78
N ASP A 30 2.04 -25.91 -5.66
CA ASP A 30 2.63 -27.25 -5.69
C ASP A 30 4.08 -27.26 -5.17
N LEU A 31 4.54 -26.17 -4.55
CA LEU A 31 5.90 -26.08 -4.03
C LEU A 31 6.09 -27.01 -2.83
N GLU A 32 6.96 -28.01 -2.98
CA GLU A 32 7.38 -28.86 -1.87
C GLU A 32 8.51 -28.18 -1.09
N LEU A 33 8.24 -27.91 0.19
CA LEU A 33 9.16 -27.25 1.10
C LEU A 33 9.70 -28.22 2.14
N ASP A 34 10.99 -28.10 2.44
CA ASP A 34 11.62 -28.88 3.51
C ASP A 34 11.29 -28.32 4.91
N ASP A 35 11.68 -29.07 5.94
CA ASP A 35 11.42 -28.72 7.34
C ASP A 35 12.08 -27.40 7.78
N ASN A 36 13.15 -26.95 7.11
CA ASN A 36 13.79 -25.68 7.45
C ASN A 36 12.86 -24.52 7.10
N TRP A 37 12.20 -24.59 5.95
CA TRP A 37 11.24 -23.59 5.49
C TRP A 37 9.95 -23.62 6.31
N THR A 38 9.42 -24.80 6.63
CA THR A 38 8.22 -24.89 7.48
C THR A 38 8.47 -24.33 8.89
N GLY A 39 9.65 -24.61 9.46
CA GLY A 39 10.08 -24.02 10.73
C GLY A 39 10.26 -22.51 10.65
N PHE A 40 10.73 -21.98 9.52
CA PHE A 40 10.79 -20.53 9.29
C PHE A 40 9.40 -19.89 9.25
N PHE A 41 8.45 -20.43 8.47
CA PHE A 41 7.09 -19.88 8.41
C PHE A 41 6.35 -19.98 9.74
N THR A 42 6.61 -21.01 10.54
CA THR A 42 6.04 -21.13 11.90
C THR A 42 6.49 -19.94 12.76
N ARG A 43 7.79 -19.60 12.76
CA ARG A 43 8.30 -18.43 13.48
C ARG A 43 7.71 -17.12 12.96
N ILE A 44 7.52 -17.00 11.64
CA ILE A 44 6.86 -15.83 11.05
C ILE A 44 5.41 -15.71 11.52
N GLY A 45 4.71 -16.84 11.70
CA GLY A 45 3.34 -16.86 12.24
C GLY A 45 3.22 -16.49 13.71
N GLU A 46 4.33 -16.42 14.46
CA GLU A 46 4.33 -15.99 15.87
C GLU A 46 4.30 -14.47 16.04
N TYR A 47 4.57 -13.71 14.97
CA TYR A 47 4.53 -12.25 14.99
C TYR A 47 3.10 -11.72 15.04
N ASP A 48 2.88 -10.67 15.83
CA ASP A 48 1.63 -9.90 15.77
C ASP A 48 1.69 -8.91 14.60
N PHE A 49 1.18 -9.33 13.44
CA PHE A 49 1.13 -8.49 12.25
C PHE A 49 0.26 -7.24 12.38
N GLY A 50 -0.63 -7.18 13.38
CA GLY A 50 -1.46 -6.01 13.63
C GLY A 50 -0.69 -4.88 14.31
N GLU A 51 0.28 -5.20 15.15
CA GLU A 51 1.02 -4.22 15.95
C GLU A 51 2.50 -4.10 15.56
N GLU A 52 3.15 -5.21 15.22
CA GLU A 52 4.60 -5.27 14.98
C GLU A 52 4.98 -4.98 13.52
N VAL A 53 4.05 -5.15 12.57
CA VAL A 53 4.28 -4.91 11.14
C VAL A 53 3.60 -3.62 10.70
N ASN A 54 4.29 -2.51 10.92
CA ASN A 54 3.84 -1.20 10.48
C ASN A 54 4.28 -0.88 9.02
N LEU A 55 3.81 0.24 8.49
CA LEU A 55 4.17 0.73 7.15
C LEU A 55 5.68 0.86 6.91
N GLU A 56 6.44 1.23 7.92
CA GLU A 56 7.89 1.42 7.81
C GLU A 56 8.58 0.07 7.60
N VAL A 57 8.17 -0.96 8.35
CA VAL A 57 8.64 -2.34 8.17
C VAL A 57 8.31 -2.84 6.76
N LEU A 58 7.07 -2.62 6.28
CA LEU A 58 6.66 -3.00 4.92
C LEU A 58 7.42 -2.22 3.85
N GLY A 59 7.68 -0.93 4.06
CA GLY A 59 8.47 -0.09 3.17
C GLY A 59 9.90 -0.61 3.03
N HIS A 60 10.55 -0.94 4.15
CA HIS A 60 11.89 -1.53 4.15
C HIS A 60 11.92 -2.93 3.53
N LEU A 61 10.91 -3.75 3.79
CA LEU A 61 10.78 -5.06 3.15
C LEU A 61 10.67 -4.89 1.64
N PHE A 62 9.76 -4.04 1.16
CA PHE A 62 9.57 -3.78 -0.26
C PHE A 62 10.85 -3.29 -0.95
N GLU A 63 11.55 -2.31 -0.37
CA GLU A 63 12.82 -1.83 -0.93
C GLU A 63 13.88 -2.93 -1.04
N ARG A 64 14.01 -3.77 0.00
CA ARG A 64 14.97 -4.88 0.01
C ARG A 64 14.56 -5.95 -1.01
N SER A 65 13.28 -6.35 -1.03
CA SER A 65 12.76 -7.38 -1.93
C SER A 65 12.91 -6.98 -3.40
N ILE A 66 12.63 -5.74 -3.77
CA ILE A 66 12.84 -5.27 -5.16
C ILE A 66 14.31 -5.32 -5.53
N THR A 67 15.19 -4.90 -4.61
CA THR A 67 16.64 -4.98 -4.83
C THR A 67 17.09 -6.43 -5.07
N GLU A 68 16.51 -7.40 -4.37
CA GLU A 68 16.83 -8.82 -4.55
C GLU A 68 16.21 -9.44 -5.80
N ILE A 69 14.95 -9.13 -6.09
CA ILE A 69 14.25 -9.60 -7.29
C ILE A 69 14.94 -9.09 -8.55
N GLU A 70 15.33 -7.81 -8.58
CA GLU A 70 16.05 -7.25 -9.73
C GLU A 70 17.44 -7.87 -9.85
N LYS A 71 18.17 -8.12 -8.76
CA LYS A 71 19.43 -8.91 -8.83
C LYS A 71 19.23 -10.30 -9.48
N LEU A 72 18.13 -10.98 -9.17
CA LEU A 72 17.81 -12.31 -9.72
C LEU A 72 17.36 -12.23 -11.19
N LYS A 73 16.62 -11.19 -11.57
CA LYS A 73 16.26 -10.96 -12.97
C LYS A 73 17.49 -10.57 -13.77
N GLU A 74 18.35 -9.71 -13.24
CA GLU A 74 19.58 -9.24 -13.87
C GLU A 74 20.61 -10.36 -13.98
N SER A 75 20.76 -11.25 -13.01
CA SER A 75 21.60 -12.46 -13.18
C SER A 75 21.10 -13.34 -14.33
N ASN A 76 19.78 -13.39 -14.54
CA ASN A 76 19.17 -14.06 -15.69
C ASN A 76 19.22 -13.22 -16.99
N PHE A 77 19.23 -11.89 -16.92
CA PHE A 77 19.22 -10.96 -18.07
C PHE A 77 20.63 -10.73 -18.62
N PHE A 78 21.63 -10.68 -17.73
CA PHE A 78 23.06 -10.72 -18.00
C PHE A 78 23.60 -12.14 -18.07
N ALA A 79 22.74 -13.14 -18.24
CA ALA A 79 23.16 -14.51 -18.50
C ALA A 79 23.98 -14.55 -19.81
N GLY A 80 25.30 -14.37 -19.68
CA GLY A 80 26.24 -14.25 -20.79
C GLY A 80 27.27 -13.10 -20.68
N ASP A 81 27.09 -12.12 -19.78
CA ASP A 81 28.00 -10.97 -19.62
C ASP A 81 28.34 -10.77 -18.13
N ALA A 82 29.15 -11.70 -17.61
CA ALA A 82 29.48 -11.82 -16.18
C ALA A 82 30.13 -10.53 -15.61
N ASP A 83 30.90 -9.83 -16.43
CA ASP A 83 31.62 -8.61 -16.03
C ASP A 83 30.64 -7.48 -15.64
N LYS A 84 29.51 -7.34 -16.35
CA LYS A 84 28.49 -6.33 -16.03
C LYS A 84 27.66 -6.68 -14.79
N ALA A 85 27.37 -7.98 -14.60
CA ALA A 85 26.69 -8.45 -13.40
C ALA A 85 27.56 -8.21 -12.16
N GLU A 86 28.88 -8.42 -12.26
CA GLU A 86 29.84 -8.19 -11.19
C GLU A 86 30.05 -6.69 -10.90
N GLU A 87 30.17 -5.86 -11.94
CA GLU A 87 30.27 -4.40 -11.79
C GLU A 87 29.02 -3.82 -11.10
N PHE A 88 27.82 -4.24 -11.49
CA PHE A 88 26.60 -3.79 -10.84
C PHE A 88 26.44 -4.37 -9.43
N ALA A 89 26.84 -5.62 -9.18
CA ALA A 89 26.84 -6.23 -7.85
C ALA A 89 27.72 -5.48 -6.85
N THR A 90 28.86 -4.95 -7.30
CA THR A 90 29.82 -4.21 -6.49
C THR A 90 29.48 -2.73 -6.29
N MET A 91 28.50 -2.18 -7.03
CA MET A 91 28.07 -0.79 -6.86
C MET A 91 27.50 -0.50 -5.46
N PRO A 92 27.71 0.72 -4.92
CA PRO A 92 27.06 1.15 -3.68
C PRO A 92 25.53 1.09 -3.80
N GLN A 93 24.87 0.68 -2.71
CA GLN A 93 23.40 0.58 -2.64
C GLN A 93 22.67 1.90 -2.97
N SER A 94 23.29 3.05 -2.74
CA SER A 94 22.75 4.36 -3.12
C SER A 94 22.70 4.57 -4.64
N ILE A 95 23.69 4.06 -5.38
CA ILE A 95 23.76 4.16 -6.84
C ILE A 95 22.77 3.20 -7.49
N LYS A 96 22.63 1.98 -6.97
CA LYS A 96 21.60 1.02 -7.42
C LYS A 96 20.19 1.58 -7.25
N ARG A 97 19.88 2.14 -6.08
CA ARG A 97 18.59 2.81 -5.81
C ARG A 97 18.33 3.98 -6.76
N LYS A 98 19.36 4.78 -7.05
CA LYS A 98 19.26 5.91 -7.99
C LYS A 98 18.97 5.45 -9.42
N HIS A 99 19.57 4.34 -9.83
CA HIS A 99 19.38 3.78 -11.17
C HIS A 99 17.98 3.16 -11.32
N LEU A 100 17.47 2.54 -10.26
CA LEU A 100 16.17 1.84 -10.25
C LEU A 100 14.98 2.74 -9.91
N GLY A 101 15.20 3.95 -9.37
CA GLY A 101 14.14 4.87 -8.99
C GLY A 101 13.30 4.40 -7.79
N VAL A 102 13.79 3.42 -7.03
CA VAL A 102 13.07 2.81 -5.91
C VAL A 102 13.50 3.48 -4.62
N TYR A 103 12.69 4.43 -4.17
CA TYR A 103 12.84 5.10 -2.88
C TYR A 103 11.50 5.12 -2.17
N TYR A 104 11.47 4.56 -0.96
CA TYR A 104 10.35 4.70 -0.06
C TYR A 104 10.23 6.17 0.36
N THR A 105 9.02 6.70 0.24
CA THR A 105 8.74 8.07 0.65
C THR A 105 8.50 8.09 2.17
N PRO A 106 9.28 8.85 2.96
CA PRO A 106 9.10 8.91 4.41
C PRO A 106 7.67 9.29 4.81
N ARG A 107 7.23 8.79 5.98
CA ARG A 107 5.87 9.00 6.48
C ARG A 107 5.56 10.48 6.66
N GLU A 108 6.53 11.26 7.12
CA GLU A 108 6.39 12.70 7.35
C GLU A 108 6.08 13.42 6.03
N LEU A 109 6.75 13.02 4.94
CA LEU A 109 6.52 13.62 3.63
C LEU A 109 5.15 13.21 3.07
N THR A 110 4.80 11.92 3.13
CA THR A 110 3.48 11.47 2.65
C THR A 110 2.35 12.13 3.44
N SER A 111 2.51 12.30 4.76
CA SER A 111 1.53 13.00 5.61
C SER A 111 1.37 14.45 5.20
N LEU A 112 2.47 15.17 4.98
CA LEU A 112 2.43 16.57 4.51
C LEU A 112 1.72 16.67 3.15
N VAL A 113 2.05 15.78 2.21
CA VAL A 113 1.39 15.80 0.89
C VAL A 113 -0.12 15.56 1.05
N VAL A 114 -0.54 14.58 1.87
CA VAL A 114 -1.96 14.30 2.11
C VAL A 114 -2.67 15.50 2.75
N GLU A 115 -2.08 16.12 3.77
CA GLU A 115 -2.63 17.29 4.46
C GLU A 115 -2.86 18.46 3.49
N TYR A 116 -1.85 18.81 2.70
CA TYR A 116 -1.93 19.95 1.78
C TYR A 116 -2.72 19.65 0.49
N THR A 117 -3.14 18.41 0.24
CA THR A 117 -3.86 18.04 -0.99
C THR A 117 -5.23 17.46 -0.71
N ILE A 118 -5.29 16.29 -0.09
CA ILE A 118 -6.53 15.52 0.09
C ILE A 118 -7.36 16.13 1.22
N GLU A 119 -6.76 16.45 2.37
CA GLU A 119 -7.51 17.09 3.45
C GLU A 119 -8.04 18.45 3.02
N GLU A 120 -7.21 19.27 2.38
CA GLU A 120 -7.63 20.58 1.89
C GLU A 120 -8.76 20.47 0.85
N LEU A 121 -8.68 19.48 -0.05
CA LEU A 121 -9.77 19.19 -1.00
C LEU A 121 -11.07 18.80 -0.28
N ILE A 122 -11.01 17.91 0.71
CA ILE A 122 -12.17 17.48 1.50
C ILE A 122 -12.76 18.66 2.25
N ARG A 123 -11.94 19.44 2.95
CA ARG A 123 -12.35 20.66 3.67
C ARG A 123 -13.06 21.62 2.75
N ASN A 124 -12.53 21.85 1.54
CA ASN A 124 -13.15 22.75 0.58
C ASN A 124 -14.49 22.23 0.05
N ARG A 125 -14.63 20.93 -0.22
CA ARG A 125 -15.91 20.33 -0.61
C ARG A 125 -16.95 20.42 0.51
N PHE A 126 -16.55 20.21 1.76
CA PHE A 126 -17.42 20.33 2.92
C PHE A 126 -17.88 21.78 3.16
N LYS A 127 -16.98 22.76 2.96
CA LYS A 127 -17.32 24.19 3.00
C LYS A 127 -18.32 24.55 1.90
N THR A 128 -18.12 24.08 0.67
CA THR A 128 -19.07 24.32 -0.43
C THR A 128 -20.44 23.75 -0.10
N LEU A 129 -20.50 22.50 0.39
CA LEU A 129 -21.77 21.89 0.79
C LEU A 129 -22.46 22.65 1.93
N ALA A 130 -21.71 23.17 2.90
CA ALA A 130 -22.27 23.99 3.97
C ALA A 130 -22.92 25.27 3.42
N VAL A 131 -22.27 25.91 2.44
CA VAL A 131 -22.80 27.10 1.75
C VAL A 131 -24.06 26.77 0.97
N ASP A 132 -24.09 25.64 0.27
CA ASP A 132 -25.27 25.17 -0.48
C ASP A 132 -26.47 24.89 0.43
N GLN A 133 -26.23 24.59 1.72
CA GLN A 133 -27.25 24.40 2.75
C GLN A 133 -27.56 25.67 3.57
N GLY A 134 -27.09 26.83 3.14
CA GLY A 134 -27.50 28.12 3.69
C GLY A 134 -26.56 28.75 4.71
N VAL A 135 -25.39 28.16 4.98
CA VAL A 135 -24.34 28.82 5.77
C VAL A 135 -23.70 29.92 4.91
N SER A 136 -23.44 31.10 5.48
CA SER A 136 -22.76 32.14 4.70
C SER A 136 -21.31 31.72 4.39
N LYS A 137 -20.77 32.16 3.24
CA LYS A 137 -19.39 31.85 2.84
C LYS A 137 -18.36 32.18 3.93
N LYS A 138 -18.54 33.32 4.60
CA LYS A 138 -17.66 33.78 5.69
C LYS A 138 -17.72 32.90 6.93
N GLU A 139 -18.88 32.32 7.23
CA GLU A 139 -19.06 31.39 8.34
C GLU A 139 -18.48 30.01 8.00
N ALA A 140 -18.71 29.52 6.79
CA ALA A 140 -18.13 28.27 6.30
C ALA A 140 -16.59 28.33 6.28
N GLU A 141 -15.99 29.46 5.88
CA GLU A 141 -14.53 29.69 5.96
C GLU A 141 -13.98 29.59 7.39
N LYS A 142 -14.81 29.88 8.40
CA LYS A 142 -14.46 29.74 9.83
C LYS A 142 -14.77 28.35 10.40
N GLY A 143 -15.22 27.41 9.57
CA GLY A 143 -15.57 26.05 9.99
C GLY A 143 -16.97 25.90 10.58
N VAL A 144 -17.86 26.88 10.40
CA VAL A 144 -19.27 26.72 10.78
C VAL A 144 -19.92 25.77 9.78
N VAL A 145 -20.64 24.77 10.30
CA VAL A 145 -21.33 23.75 9.50
C VAL A 145 -22.79 23.61 9.95
N PRO A 146 -23.71 23.20 9.05
CA PRO A 146 -25.06 22.85 9.45
C PRO A 146 -25.07 21.61 10.35
N GLU A 147 -25.87 21.64 11.42
CA GLU A 147 -26.12 20.46 12.27
C GLU A 147 -27.32 19.63 11.75
N THR A 148 -27.34 19.36 10.45
CA THR A 148 -28.45 18.65 9.77
C THR A 148 -28.02 17.27 9.31
N LYS A 149 -28.98 16.34 9.25
CA LYS A 149 -28.73 14.99 8.72
C LYS A 149 -28.31 15.06 7.25
N GLU A 150 -28.89 15.98 6.51
CA GLU A 150 -28.66 16.19 5.08
C GLU A 150 -27.22 16.64 4.81
N TYR A 151 -26.67 17.53 5.63
CA TYR A 151 -25.27 17.95 5.54
C TYR A 151 -24.32 16.78 5.77
N TRP A 152 -24.49 16.06 6.88
CA TRP A 152 -23.61 14.93 7.21
C TRP A 152 -23.71 13.77 6.21
N SER A 153 -24.92 13.52 5.68
CA SER A 153 -25.11 12.53 4.60
C SER A 153 -24.38 12.96 3.33
N GLY A 154 -24.47 14.24 2.94
CA GLY A 154 -23.73 14.77 1.80
C GLY A 154 -22.20 14.73 1.99
N CYS A 155 -21.71 15.01 3.20
CA CYS A 155 -20.28 14.84 3.52
C CYS A 155 -19.83 13.38 3.36
N LEU A 156 -20.63 12.43 3.85
CA LEU A 156 -20.35 11.00 3.67
C LEU A 156 -20.35 10.60 2.19
N ASP A 157 -21.30 11.13 1.39
CA ASP A 157 -21.34 10.87 -0.04
C ASP A 157 -20.14 11.47 -0.77
N ILE A 158 -19.66 12.64 -0.36
CA ILE A 158 -18.41 13.23 -0.87
C ILE A 158 -17.23 12.27 -0.61
N LEU A 159 -17.08 11.78 0.61
CA LEU A 159 -15.98 10.88 0.97
C LEU A 159 -16.07 9.55 0.22
N ARG A 160 -17.26 8.94 0.14
CA ARG A 160 -17.50 7.67 -0.58
C ARG A 160 -17.19 7.76 -2.07
N ASN A 161 -17.41 8.92 -2.67
CA ASN A 161 -17.18 9.14 -4.10
C ASN A 161 -15.81 9.74 -4.40
N LEU A 162 -15.01 10.08 -3.39
CA LEU A 162 -13.65 10.56 -3.57
C LEU A 162 -12.76 9.40 -4.04
N LYS A 163 -12.13 9.59 -5.19
CA LYS A 163 -11.20 8.61 -5.76
C LYS A 163 -9.81 9.24 -5.84
N ILE A 164 -8.85 8.54 -5.27
CA ILE A 164 -7.43 8.94 -5.23
C ILE A 164 -6.68 7.95 -6.10
N VAL A 165 -5.80 8.47 -6.96
CA VAL A 165 -4.94 7.64 -7.82
C VAL A 165 -3.50 8.09 -7.63
N ASP A 166 -2.63 7.11 -7.39
CA ASP A 166 -1.19 7.29 -7.41
C ASP A 166 -0.61 6.41 -8.53
N PRO A 167 -0.28 7.01 -9.70
CA PRO A 167 0.24 6.27 -10.85
C PRO A 167 1.60 5.60 -10.62
N ALA A 168 2.32 5.95 -9.55
CA ALA A 168 3.65 5.43 -9.23
C ALA A 168 3.73 5.03 -7.74
N CYS A 169 2.69 4.36 -7.24
CA CYS A 169 2.49 4.14 -5.80
C CYS A 169 3.58 3.33 -5.08
N GLY A 170 4.41 2.56 -5.80
CA GLY A 170 5.47 1.75 -5.21
C GLY A 170 4.93 0.82 -4.11
N SER A 171 5.39 1.00 -2.87
CA SER A 171 4.91 0.27 -1.68
C SER A 171 3.50 0.66 -1.22
N GLY A 172 2.86 1.65 -1.86
CA GLY A 172 1.53 2.14 -1.51
C GLY A 172 1.50 3.15 -0.37
N ALA A 173 2.65 3.66 0.08
CA ALA A 173 2.75 4.53 1.26
C ALA A 173 1.83 5.76 1.21
N PHE A 174 1.74 6.43 0.05
CA PHE A 174 0.86 7.58 -0.13
C PHE A 174 -0.61 7.20 -0.04
N LEU A 175 -1.04 6.11 -0.70
CA LEU A 175 -2.43 5.66 -0.69
C LEU A 175 -2.86 5.19 0.70
N PHE A 176 -1.96 4.55 1.45
CA PHE A 176 -2.24 4.20 2.84
C PHE A 176 -2.37 5.44 3.72
N GLN A 177 -1.47 6.42 3.55
CA GLN A 177 -1.56 7.67 4.30
C GLN A 177 -2.79 8.49 3.93
N ALA A 178 -3.28 8.38 2.69
CA ALA A 178 -4.52 8.99 2.24
C ALA A 178 -5.78 8.30 2.78
N TYR A 179 -5.68 7.02 3.15
CA TYR A 179 -6.77 6.24 3.73
C TYR A 179 -6.96 6.50 5.24
N ASN A 180 -5.85 6.72 5.96
CA ASN A 180 -5.84 7.05 7.39
C ASN A 180 -6.37 8.46 7.66
#